data_AF-A0A3E0VXL4-F1
#
_entry.id   AF-A0A3E0VXL4-F1
#
_cell.length_a   1.000
_cell.length_b   1.000
_cell.length_c   1.000
_cell.angle_alpha   90.00
_cell.angle_beta   90.00
_cell.angle_gamma   90.00
#
_symmetry.space_group_name_H-M   'P 1'
#
loop_
_entity.id
_entity.type
_entity.pdbx_description
1 polymer ?
#
loop_
_entity_poly.entity_id
_entity_poly.type
_entity_poly.pdbx_seq_one_letter_code
_entity_poly.pdbx_strand_id
1 'polypeptide(L)'
;MQALLATSDGSVWVASHRPSSLHRISPGDGTLVTYPLAADISPSALVESRGSIFAATTQSGTMTRVGPDGGLTEVFVQLPLGAEPIALSAGTDGTLYSADWQTGAILQIAADGSAGHGGETTTQECARLPLRTMPVAMTDEHQGAVFIAAGSGLFRLETGDGALAEILNYP
;
A
#
# COMPACT_ATOMS: atom_id res chain seq x y z
N MET A 1 -0.31 11.99 -6.45
CA MET A 1 -1.44 11.16 -5.99
C MET A 1 -1.79 11.60 -4.59
N GLN A 2 -3.01 11.27 -4.16
CA GLN A 2 -3.42 11.37 -2.77
C GLN A 2 -4.00 10.02 -2.35
N ALA A 3 -3.72 9.61 -1.13
CA ALA A 3 -4.33 8.42 -0.53
C ALA A 3 -4.98 8.79 0.80
N LEU A 4 -6.03 8.06 1.13
CA LEU A 4 -6.77 8.20 2.37
C LEU A 4 -6.81 6.85 3.07
N LEU A 5 -6.56 6.84 4.38
CA LEU A 5 -6.66 5.66 5.22
C LEU A 5 -7.45 6.02 6.48
N ALA A 6 -8.52 5.28 6.76
CA ALA A 6 -9.14 5.28 8.08
C ALA A 6 -8.47 4.20 8.93
N THR A 7 -8.05 4.54 10.14
CA THR A 7 -7.34 3.61 11.04
C THR A 7 -8.25 3.09 12.15
N SER A 8 -7.84 1.98 12.74
CA SER A 8 -8.54 1.30 13.83
C SER A 8 -8.74 2.16 15.09
N ASP A 9 -7.86 3.15 15.29
CA ASP A 9 -7.98 4.16 16.36
C ASP A 9 -9.01 5.27 16.04
N GLY A 10 -9.64 5.23 14.85
CA GLY A 10 -10.61 6.21 14.36
C GLY A 10 -10.00 7.44 13.70
N SER A 11 -8.67 7.56 13.63
CA SER A 11 -8.01 8.63 12.89
C SER A 11 -8.19 8.46 11.38
N VAL A 12 -8.02 9.55 10.64
CA VAL A 12 -7.90 9.51 9.18
C VAL A 12 -6.54 10.06 8.78
N TRP A 13 -5.81 9.28 7.99
CA TRP A 13 -4.52 9.66 7.43
C TRP A 13 -4.63 10.00 5.95
N VAL A 14 -3.96 11.07 5.55
CA VAL A 14 -3.89 11.52 4.16
C VAL A 14 -2.43 11.53 3.73
N ALA A 15 -2.11 10.87 2.63
CA ALA A 15 -0.83 11.04 1.95
C ALA A 15 -0.98 12.04 0.80
N SER A 16 -0.11 13.05 0.75
CA SER A 16 -0.11 14.09 -0.27
C SER A 16 1.24 14.10 -0.99
N HIS A 17 1.22 13.96 -2.31
CA HIS A 17 2.45 14.03 -3.13
C HIS A 17 2.95 15.47 -3.34
N ARG A 18 2.07 16.47 -3.42
CA ARG A 18 2.44 17.87 -3.73
C ARG A 18 1.58 18.88 -2.94
N PRO A 19 2.12 19.56 -1.91
CA PRO A 19 3.44 19.35 -1.31
C PRO A 19 3.55 17.96 -0.67
N SER A 20 4.78 17.41 -0.61
CA SER A 20 5.00 16.10 -0.01
C SER A 20 4.77 16.13 1.50
N SER A 21 3.73 15.42 1.95
CA SER A 21 3.32 15.42 3.36
C SER A 21 2.43 14.23 3.70
N LEU A 22 2.42 13.88 4.99
CA LEU A 22 1.34 13.11 5.60
C LEU A 22 0.49 14.06 6.44
N HIS A 23 -0.81 13.77 6.53
CA HIS A 23 -1.70 14.47 7.44
C HIS A 23 -2.43 13.45 8.30
N ARG A 24 -2.62 13.76 9.57
CA ARG A 24 -3.47 13.00 10.49
C ARG A 24 -4.63 13.87 10.93
N ILE A 25 -5.83 13.35 10.81
CA ILE A 25 -7.06 13.95 11.30
C ILE A 25 -7.48 13.14 12.53
N SER A 26 -7.60 13.81 13.66
CA SER A 26 -7.95 13.18 14.94
C SER A 26 -9.42 12.73 14.94
N PRO A 27 -9.72 11.56 15.53
CA PRO A 27 -11.10 11.15 15.74
C PRO A 27 -11.81 12.16 16.67
N GLY A 28 -13.05 12.49 16.34
CA GLY A 28 -13.91 13.33 17.19
C GLY A 28 -13.92 14.80 16.81
N ASP A 29 -12.84 15.53 17.09
CA ASP A 29 -12.79 16.99 16.88
C ASP A 29 -12.34 17.40 15.46
N GLY A 30 -11.82 16.44 14.69
CA GLY A 30 -11.35 16.66 13.33
C GLY A 30 -10.05 17.49 13.25
N THR A 31 -9.29 17.59 14.35
CA THR A 31 -8.03 18.34 14.36
C THR A 31 -7.03 17.73 13.38
N LEU A 32 -6.58 18.56 12.43
CA LEU A 32 -5.60 18.22 11.41
C LEU A 32 -4.18 18.54 11.88
N VAL A 33 -3.30 17.54 11.86
CA VAL A 33 -1.84 17.71 12.00
C VAL A 33 -1.18 17.40 10.66
N THR A 34 -0.24 18.24 10.24
CA THR A 34 0.54 18.03 9.00
C THR A 34 1.99 17.70 9.32
N TYR A 35 2.48 16.66 8.67
CA TYR A 35 3.85 16.15 8.76
C TYR A 35 4.53 16.34 7.41
N PRO A 36 5.38 17.38 7.26
CA PRO A 36 6.14 17.60 6.04
C PRO A 36 7.11 16.43 5.80
N LEU A 37 7.21 15.99 4.56
CA LEU A 37 8.21 15.00 4.14
C LEU A 37 9.29 15.68 3.30
N ALA A 38 10.42 14.98 3.13
CA ALA A 38 11.45 15.43 2.20
C ALA A 38 10.91 15.47 0.76
N ALA A 39 11.44 16.38 -0.05
CA ALA A 39 10.90 16.69 -1.37
C ALA A 39 11.04 15.54 -2.40
N ASP A 40 11.91 14.59 -2.14
CA ASP A 40 12.16 13.37 -2.92
C ASP A 40 11.32 12.17 -2.46
N ILE A 41 10.54 12.34 -1.40
CA ILE A 41 9.58 11.34 -0.94
C ILE A 41 8.24 11.65 -1.57
N SER A 42 7.65 10.67 -2.25
CA SER A 42 6.38 10.82 -2.96
C SER A 42 5.39 9.78 -2.47
N PRO A 43 4.70 9.99 -1.33
CA PRO A 43 3.79 8.99 -0.79
C PRO A 43 2.57 8.84 -1.71
N SER A 44 2.24 7.60 -2.03
CA SER A 44 1.21 7.25 -3.02
C SER A 44 0.06 6.44 -2.45
N ALA A 45 0.32 5.63 -1.42
CA ALA A 45 -0.66 4.77 -0.78
C ALA A 45 -0.34 4.55 0.70
N LEU A 46 -1.38 4.27 1.49
CA LEU A 46 -1.31 4.02 2.93
C LEU A 46 -2.08 2.74 3.27
N VAL A 47 -1.60 2.01 4.27
CA VAL A 47 -2.30 0.84 4.83
C VAL A 47 -2.01 0.70 6.33
N GLU A 48 -2.99 0.25 7.11
CA GLU A 48 -2.78 -0.16 8.50
C GLU A 48 -2.66 -1.69 8.57
N SER A 49 -1.62 -2.19 9.24
CA SER A 49 -1.47 -3.60 9.56
C SER A 49 -0.94 -3.75 10.97
N ARG A 50 -1.61 -4.59 11.77
CA ARG A 50 -1.25 -4.89 13.17
C ARG A 50 -0.96 -3.64 14.01
N GLY A 51 -1.77 -2.59 13.85
CA GLY A 51 -1.66 -1.32 14.57
C GLY A 51 -0.49 -0.43 14.14
N SER A 52 0.14 -0.73 13.00
CA SER A 52 1.16 0.10 12.37
C SER A 52 0.67 0.60 11.01
N ILE A 53 1.03 1.82 10.67
CA ILE A 53 0.72 2.40 9.36
C ILE A 53 1.96 2.31 8.48
N PHE A 54 1.76 1.89 7.23
CA PHE A 54 2.80 1.83 6.22
C PHE A 54 2.43 2.75 5.07
N ALA A 55 3.43 3.46 4.56
CA ALA A 55 3.31 4.30 3.37
C ALA A 55 4.16 3.72 2.25
N ALA A 56 3.55 3.55 1.07
CA ALA A 56 4.29 3.30 -0.15
C ALA A 56 4.66 4.64 -0.80
N THR A 57 5.83 4.65 -1.42
CA THR A 57 6.42 5.86 -2.01
C THR A 57 6.97 5.53 -3.39
N THR A 58 6.44 6.18 -4.43
CA THR A 58 6.77 5.85 -5.84
C THR A 58 8.18 6.29 -6.24
N GLN A 59 8.65 7.43 -5.74
CA GLN A 59 9.95 7.97 -6.14
C GLN A 59 11.14 7.22 -5.54
N SER A 60 11.03 6.79 -4.28
CA SER A 60 12.04 5.96 -3.61
C SER A 60 11.83 4.47 -3.85
N GLY A 61 10.66 4.05 -4.35
CA GLY A 61 10.32 2.64 -4.54
C GLY A 61 10.34 1.87 -3.22
N THR A 62 9.94 2.51 -2.12
CA THR A 62 9.97 1.90 -0.78
C THR A 62 8.57 1.78 -0.20
N MET A 63 8.43 0.87 0.75
CA MET A 63 7.38 0.91 1.76
C MET A 63 8.02 1.23 3.11
N THR A 64 7.49 2.23 3.80
CA THR A 64 8.12 2.81 4.99
C THR A 64 7.09 2.90 6.10
N ARG A 65 7.48 2.55 7.32
CA ARG A 65 6.59 2.67 8.48
C ARG A 65 6.42 4.14 8.87
N VAL A 66 5.19 4.52 9.17
CA VAL A 66 4.85 5.84 9.74
C VAL A 66 5.04 5.78 11.25
N GLY A 67 5.89 6.65 11.77
CA GLY A 67 6.17 6.78 13.18
C GLY A 67 5.02 7.42 13.97
N PRO A 68 5.07 7.34 15.32
CA PRO A 68 4.07 7.97 16.19
C PRO A 68 4.07 9.49 16.08
N ASP A 69 5.16 10.08 15.61
CA ASP A 69 5.32 11.50 15.31
C ASP A 69 4.83 11.87 13.90
N GLY A 70 4.25 10.93 13.15
CA GLY A 70 3.73 11.10 11.79
C GLY A 70 4.80 11.21 10.71
N GLY A 71 6.09 11.07 11.06
CA GLY A 71 7.19 10.99 10.10
C GLY A 71 7.33 9.59 9.50
N LEU A 72 8.05 9.48 8.38
CA LEU A 72 8.51 8.19 7.87
C LEU A 72 9.79 7.80 8.60
N THR A 73 9.75 6.76 9.44
CA THR A 73 10.82 6.48 10.41
C THR A 73 11.76 5.35 10.00
N GLU A 74 11.26 4.35 9.28
CA GLU A 74 12.01 3.13 8.98
C GLU A 74 11.55 2.51 7.67
N VAL A 75 12.47 2.33 6.72
CA VAL A 75 12.18 1.63 5.46
C VAL A 75 11.89 0.18 5.81
N PHE A 76 10.65 -0.23 5.61
CA PHE A 76 10.18 -1.57 5.90
C PHE A 76 10.59 -2.55 4.80
N VAL A 77 10.51 -2.13 3.54
CA VAL A 77 11.00 -2.92 2.40
C VAL A 77 11.33 -2.02 1.20
N GLN A 78 12.36 -2.43 0.45
CA GLN A 78 12.63 -1.90 -0.88
C GLN A 78 11.83 -2.69 -1.91
N LEU A 79 10.99 -1.99 -2.67
CA LEU A 79 10.25 -2.60 -3.78
C LEU A 79 11.19 -2.76 -5.00
N PRO A 80 10.84 -3.65 -5.95
CA PRO A 80 11.60 -3.80 -7.19
C PRO A 80 11.86 -2.47 -7.89
N LEU A 81 13.03 -2.35 -8.52
CA LEU A 81 13.43 -1.10 -9.19
C LEU A 81 12.40 -0.70 -10.25
N GLY A 82 11.94 0.55 -10.18
CA GLY A 82 10.92 1.08 -11.09
C GLY A 82 9.49 0.71 -10.72
N ALA A 83 9.26 0.14 -9.52
CA ALA A 83 7.93 -0.01 -8.98
C ALA A 83 7.30 1.37 -8.68
N GLU A 84 6.07 1.56 -9.14
CA GLU A 84 5.17 2.64 -8.82
C GLU A 84 3.96 2.08 -8.05
N PRO A 85 4.12 1.78 -6.75
CA PRO A 85 3.01 1.29 -5.93
C PRO A 85 1.95 2.38 -5.79
N ILE A 86 0.69 2.06 -6.08
CA ILE A 86 -0.41 3.04 -6.00
C ILE A 86 -1.59 2.58 -5.15
N ALA A 87 -1.62 1.31 -4.77
CA ALA A 87 -2.60 0.78 -3.83
C ALA A 87 -1.94 -0.27 -2.93
N LEU A 88 -2.34 -0.26 -1.66
CA LEU A 88 -1.87 -1.19 -0.63
C LEU A 88 -3.06 -1.89 0.02
N SER A 89 -2.80 -3.07 0.57
CA SER A 89 -3.78 -3.86 1.32
C SER A 89 -3.09 -4.65 2.43
N ALA A 90 -3.79 -4.86 3.54
CA ALA A 90 -3.35 -5.73 4.61
C ALA A 90 -4.13 -7.05 4.64
N GLY A 91 -3.38 -8.14 4.66
CA GLY A 91 -3.83 -9.48 5.03
C GLY A 91 -4.11 -9.58 6.53
N THR A 92 -5.02 -10.47 6.90
CA THR A 92 -5.38 -10.78 8.29
C THR A 92 -4.21 -11.41 9.06
N ASP A 93 -3.31 -12.08 8.34
CA ASP A 93 -2.04 -12.61 8.85
C ASP A 93 -0.94 -11.55 8.97
N GLY A 94 -1.21 -10.29 8.60
CA GLY A 94 -0.28 -9.18 8.60
C GLY A 94 0.55 -9.04 7.32
N THR A 95 0.42 -9.97 6.37
CA THR A 95 1.04 -9.85 5.05
C THR A 95 0.52 -8.60 4.35
N LEU A 96 1.41 -7.84 3.71
CA LEU A 96 1.02 -6.66 2.94
C LEU A 96 0.99 -6.98 1.45
N TYR A 97 0.07 -6.37 0.74
CA TYR A 97 -0.01 -6.43 -0.71
C TYR A 97 0.16 -5.04 -1.30
N SER A 98 0.84 -4.97 -2.44
CA SER A 98 1.04 -3.74 -3.20
C SER A 98 0.69 -3.95 -4.66
N ALA A 99 -0.17 -3.08 -5.21
CA ALA A 99 -0.46 -3.05 -6.64
C ALA A 99 0.38 -1.98 -7.33
N ASP A 100 1.15 -2.42 -8.32
CA ASP A 100 2.05 -1.59 -9.08
C ASP A 100 1.39 -1.00 -10.33
N TRP A 101 1.49 0.31 -10.50
CA TRP A 101 0.88 1.02 -11.62
C TRP A 101 1.57 0.71 -12.95
N GLN A 102 2.90 0.65 -12.96
CA GLN A 102 3.67 0.59 -14.20
C GLN A 102 3.69 -0.83 -14.79
N THR A 103 3.80 -1.84 -13.94
CA THR A 103 3.97 -3.24 -14.34
C THR A 103 2.70 -4.07 -14.24
N GLY A 104 1.70 -3.59 -13.47
CA GLY A 104 0.51 -4.36 -13.10
C GLY A 104 0.80 -5.50 -12.13
N ALA A 105 2.02 -5.60 -11.59
CA ALA A 105 2.38 -6.62 -10.63
C ALA A 105 1.65 -6.40 -9.30
N ILE A 106 1.20 -7.50 -8.70
CA ILE A 106 0.74 -7.54 -7.32
C ILE A 106 1.84 -8.20 -6.49
N LEU A 107 2.49 -7.39 -5.65
CA LEU A 107 3.55 -7.83 -4.77
C LEU A 107 2.96 -8.22 -3.43
N GLN A 108 3.40 -9.35 -2.90
CA GLN A 108 3.20 -9.79 -1.53
C GLN A 108 4.47 -9.48 -0.74
N ILE A 109 4.29 -8.91 0.46
CA ILE A 109 5.36 -8.51 1.38
C ILE A 109 5.07 -9.15 2.74
N ALA A 110 6.03 -9.93 3.25
CA ALA A 110 5.89 -10.65 4.51
C ALA A 110 5.72 -9.71 5.71
N ALA A 111 4.85 -10.11 6.66
CA ALA A 111 4.42 -9.32 7.81
C ALA A 111 5.54 -8.95 8.80
N ASP A 112 6.57 -9.78 8.90
CA ASP A 112 7.70 -9.61 9.81
C ASP A 112 8.90 -8.90 9.14
N GLY A 113 8.72 -8.47 7.89
CA GLY A 113 9.82 -7.98 7.06
C GLY A 113 10.91 -9.01 6.88
N SER A 114 10.66 -10.31 7.14
CA SER A 114 11.73 -11.30 7.20
C SER A 114 12.39 -11.44 5.84
N ALA A 115 13.71 -11.34 5.93
CA ALA A 115 14.58 -11.47 4.81
C ALA A 115 14.64 -12.93 4.37
N GLY A 116 14.54 -13.16 3.06
CA GLY A 116 15.23 -14.31 2.48
C GLY A 116 16.70 -14.31 2.91
N HIS A 117 17.35 -15.48 2.93
CA HIS A 117 18.75 -15.64 3.36
C HIS A 117 19.66 -14.57 2.72
N GLY A 118 19.97 -13.49 3.46
CA GLY A 118 20.61 -12.30 2.91
C GLY A 118 20.34 -10.97 3.62
N GLY A 119 19.30 -10.87 4.47
CA GLY A 119 19.06 -9.66 5.27
C GLY A 119 18.24 -8.55 4.58
N GLU A 120 17.71 -8.80 3.39
CA GLU A 120 16.77 -7.91 2.69
C GLU A 120 15.35 -8.50 2.73
N THR A 121 14.37 -7.73 3.23
CA THR A 121 12.95 -8.09 3.20
C THR A 121 12.52 -8.45 1.78
N THR A 122 12.07 -9.69 1.57
CA THR A 122 11.75 -10.18 0.22
C THR A 122 10.33 -9.79 -0.20
N THR A 123 10.21 -8.99 -1.26
CA THR A 123 8.98 -8.85 -2.01
C THR A 123 8.83 -10.02 -2.99
N GLN A 124 7.66 -10.62 -3.09
CA GLN A 124 7.36 -11.65 -4.09
C GLN A 124 6.19 -11.20 -4.96
N GLU A 125 6.34 -11.27 -6.29
CA GLU A 125 5.18 -11.15 -7.18
C GLU A 125 4.29 -12.38 -7.02
N CYS A 126 3.05 -12.18 -6.54
CA CYS A 126 2.08 -13.25 -6.33
C CYS A 126 1.06 -13.34 -7.47
N ALA A 127 0.78 -12.21 -8.13
CA ALA A 127 -0.13 -12.15 -9.26
C ALA A 127 0.22 -10.97 -10.17
N ARG A 128 -0.40 -10.92 -11.34
CA ARG A 128 -0.25 -9.82 -12.29
C ARG A 128 -1.58 -9.49 -12.95
N LEU A 129 -1.94 -8.21 -12.90
CA LEU A 129 -3.09 -7.69 -13.62
C LEU A 129 -2.86 -7.77 -15.14
N PRO A 130 -3.92 -7.89 -15.96
CA PRO A 130 -3.79 -7.87 -17.42
C PRO A 130 -3.07 -6.61 -17.92
N LEU A 131 -2.35 -6.70 -19.04
CA LEU A 131 -1.62 -5.56 -19.61
C LEU A 131 -2.55 -4.35 -19.82
N ARG A 132 -2.02 -3.15 -19.54
CA ARG A 132 -2.75 -1.87 -19.58
C ARG A 132 -3.88 -1.72 -18.57
N THR A 133 -3.95 -2.62 -17.59
CA THR A 133 -4.83 -2.46 -16.43
C THR A 133 -4.13 -1.61 -15.39
N MET A 134 -4.63 -0.41 -15.16
CA MET A 134 -4.11 0.48 -14.12
C MET A 134 -4.84 0.17 -12.81
N PRO A 135 -4.18 -0.36 -11.76
CA PRO A 135 -4.82 -0.46 -10.46
C PRO A 135 -5.25 0.93 -9.98
N VAL A 136 -6.22 0.99 -9.08
CA VAL A 136 -6.73 2.24 -8.50
C VAL A 136 -6.85 2.12 -6.99
N ALA A 137 -7.37 1.01 -6.50
CA ALA A 137 -7.53 0.77 -5.08
C ALA A 137 -7.49 -0.72 -4.76
N MET A 138 -7.14 -1.05 -3.52
CA MET A 138 -7.27 -2.39 -2.95
C MET A 138 -8.09 -2.30 -1.67
N THR A 139 -8.85 -3.35 -1.37
CA THR A 139 -9.49 -3.51 -0.05
C THR A 139 -8.51 -4.17 0.92
N ASP A 140 -8.74 -4.06 2.22
CA ASP A 140 -8.18 -5.06 3.16
C ASP A 140 -8.69 -6.46 2.83
N GLU A 141 -7.99 -7.48 3.33
CA GLU A 141 -8.42 -8.86 3.17
C GLU A 141 -9.79 -9.07 3.83
N HIS A 142 -10.71 -9.65 3.06
CA HIS A 142 -12.00 -10.10 3.53
C HIS A 142 -12.25 -11.55 3.10
N GLN A 143 -12.34 -12.46 4.09
CA GLN A 143 -12.60 -13.89 3.87
C GLN A 143 -11.58 -14.56 2.91
N GLY A 144 -10.28 -14.31 3.12
CA GLY A 144 -9.22 -14.92 2.33
C GLY A 144 -9.02 -14.29 0.95
N ALA A 145 -9.59 -13.11 0.69
CA ALA A 145 -9.41 -12.42 -0.57
C ALA A 145 -9.25 -10.90 -0.42
N VAL A 146 -8.46 -10.33 -1.31
CA VAL A 146 -8.30 -8.89 -1.52
C VAL A 146 -8.94 -8.53 -2.85
N PHE A 147 -9.72 -7.44 -2.88
CA PHE A 147 -10.33 -6.95 -4.11
C PHE A 147 -9.53 -5.78 -4.65
N ILE A 148 -9.28 -5.79 -5.97
CA ILE A 148 -8.49 -4.78 -6.66
C ILE A 148 -9.39 -4.10 -7.68
N ALA A 149 -9.67 -2.81 -7.45
CA ALA A 149 -10.30 -1.98 -8.45
C ALA A 149 -9.23 -1.47 -9.42
N ALA A 150 -9.48 -1.58 -10.71
CA ALA A 150 -8.59 -1.12 -11.75
C ALA A 150 -9.38 -0.47 -12.90
N GLY A 151 -8.67 0.27 -13.76
CA GLY A 151 -9.31 0.99 -14.87
C GLY A 151 -10.06 0.09 -15.85
N SER A 152 -9.67 -1.18 -15.97
CA SER A 152 -10.33 -2.18 -16.82
C SER A 152 -11.34 -3.05 -16.10
N GLY A 153 -11.44 -2.99 -14.77
CA GLY A 153 -12.33 -3.91 -14.07
C GLY A 153 -12.13 -4.02 -12.56
N LEU A 154 -12.83 -4.99 -11.99
CA LEU A 154 -12.69 -5.42 -10.60
C LEU A 154 -12.10 -6.84 -10.59
N PHE A 155 -11.06 -7.04 -9.80
CA PHE A 155 -10.37 -8.33 -9.66
C PHE A 155 -10.44 -8.82 -8.22
N ARG A 156 -10.51 -10.14 -8.05
CA ARG A 156 -10.37 -10.86 -6.77
C ARG A 156 -9.02 -11.54 -6.74
N LEU A 157 -8.24 -11.27 -5.71
CA LEU A 157 -6.99 -11.97 -5.41
C LEU A 157 -7.17 -12.85 -4.18
N GLU A 158 -6.94 -14.14 -4.29
CA GLU A 158 -6.89 -15.04 -3.13
C GLU A 158 -5.59 -14.84 -2.35
N THR A 159 -5.67 -14.64 -1.04
CA THR A 159 -4.48 -14.42 -0.20
C THR A 159 -3.69 -15.69 0.07
N GLY A 160 -4.29 -16.86 -0.14
CA GLY A 160 -3.67 -18.16 0.10
C GLY A 160 -2.71 -18.63 -1.00
N ASP A 161 -3.16 -18.61 -2.25
CA ASP A 161 -2.39 -19.13 -3.41
C ASP A 161 -2.06 -18.06 -4.46
N GLY A 162 -2.51 -16.81 -4.26
CA GLY A 162 -2.30 -15.72 -5.21
C GLY A 162 -3.16 -15.82 -6.47
N ALA A 163 -4.18 -16.70 -6.50
CA ALA A 163 -5.05 -16.80 -7.65
C ALA A 163 -5.79 -15.47 -7.90
N LEU A 164 -5.69 -14.98 -9.13
CA LEU A 164 -6.30 -13.72 -9.56
C LEU A 164 -7.44 -14.00 -10.54
N ALA A 165 -8.64 -13.54 -10.22
CA ALA A 165 -9.82 -13.68 -11.05
C ALA A 165 -10.42 -12.31 -11.37
N GLU A 166 -10.81 -12.08 -12.62
CA GLU A 166 -11.60 -10.91 -13.02
C GLU A 166 -13.08 -11.16 -12.67
N ILE A 167 -13.69 -10.21 -11.96
CA ILE A 167 -15.08 -10.29 -11.49
C ILE A 167 -15.99 -9.41 -12.36
N LEU A 168 -15.48 -8.24 -12.75
CA LEU A 168 -16.20 -7.25 -13.54
C LEU A 168 -15.24 -6.64 -14.55
N ASN A 169 -15.66 -6.55 -15.80
CA ASN A 169 -14.91 -5.91 -16.87
C ASN A 169 -15.54 -4.56 -17.20
N TYR A 170 -14.71 -3.53 -17.35
CA TYR A 170 -15.08 -2.22 -17.88
C TYR A 170 -14.59 -2.13 -19.34
N PRO A 171 -15.52 -2.18 -20.32
CA PRO A 171 -15.17 -2.17 -21.73
C PRO A 171 -14.58 -0.84 -22.22
#